data_AF-A0A524DWJ2-F1
#
_entry.id   AF-A0A524DWJ2-F1
#
_cell.length_a   1.000
_cell.length_b   1.000
_cell.length_c   1.000
_cell.angle_alpha   90.00
_cell.angle_beta   90.00
_cell.angle_gamma   90.00
#
_symmetry.space_group_name_H-M   'P 1'
#
loop_
_entity.id
_entity.type
_entity.pdbx_description
1 polymer ?
#
loop_
_entity_poly.entity_id
_entity_poly.type
_entity_poly.pdbx_seq_one_letter_code
_entity_poly.pdbx_strand_id
1 'polypeptide(L)'
;MSERRSIKEFLNEVEEKLPFWLKENENDLKETLGELEEHILDKTDALEAKGLSREEALRTAIQDMGPPAKIAAEYKRRGTPKLYITEELFPLYLTVLRYAGLVVGLIALIGTPISILVAALTEGDWLAALGQGISGLLIWSVIAAAVITVIFAWLSYEGYFPDDIKRVLKSKELAKQKSTSAQVSVLPPKVTVEYPTTQRPSMKKMEKKLPRGVKKPSELIPGGIFGIIVGILAIVQPITYINGKILSGLGAVNGGEFMSLLLMAGVFWLIHGILEVIHGMFSSWSFEGNRGLLTIRAIVSFVSIPVIVLFLINPQTFPIFWFDAVEGLVVYPLGTDWYWLYYLIFSFITIGVIAGAIHKIYCATILEEEDFFFQYMGDA
;
A
#
# COMPACT_ATOMS: atom_id res chain seq x y z
N MET A 1 -27.32 8.90 52.51
CA MET A 1 -27.36 7.90 51.42
C MET A 1 -27.86 8.48 50.10
N SER A 2 -28.74 9.51 50.10
CA SER A 2 -29.21 10.20 48.89
C SER A 2 -28.09 10.85 48.06
N GLU A 3 -27.17 11.58 48.72
CA GLU A 3 -26.15 12.41 48.06
C GLU A 3 -25.18 11.66 47.14
N ARG A 4 -24.49 10.63 47.64
CA ARG A 4 -23.57 9.82 46.82
C ARG A 4 -24.26 9.13 45.65
N ARG A 5 -25.58 8.94 45.74
CA ARG A 5 -26.37 8.36 44.66
C ARG A 5 -26.59 9.37 43.54
N SER A 6 -26.97 10.60 43.88
CA SER A 6 -27.18 11.68 42.89
C SER A 6 -25.90 12.05 42.13
N ILE A 7 -24.75 12.12 42.80
CA ILE A 7 -23.46 12.38 42.14
C ILE A 7 -23.12 11.24 41.17
N LYS A 8 -23.24 9.99 41.62
CA LYS A 8 -22.95 8.82 40.77
C LYS A 8 -23.88 8.73 39.57
N GLU A 9 -25.17 9.01 39.74
CA GLU A 9 -26.13 9.03 38.63
C GLU A 9 -25.74 10.10 37.59
N PHE A 10 -25.37 11.30 38.03
CA PHE A 10 -24.88 12.35 37.14
C PHE A 10 -23.57 11.97 36.42
N LEU A 11 -22.58 11.45 37.15
CA LEU A 11 -21.29 11.06 36.56
C LEU A 11 -21.45 9.91 35.57
N ASN A 12 -22.34 8.95 35.83
CA ASN A 12 -22.66 7.88 34.89
C ASN A 12 -23.29 8.43 33.60
N GLU A 13 -24.19 9.42 33.68
CA GLU A 13 -24.75 10.08 32.49
C GLU A 13 -23.70 10.87 31.69
N VAL A 14 -22.73 11.48 32.38
CA VAL A 14 -21.59 12.13 31.73
C VAL A 14 -20.73 11.08 31.05
N GLU A 15 -20.34 10.03 31.76
CA GLU A 15 -19.56 8.91 31.25
C GLU A 15 -20.19 8.34 29.98
N GLU A 16 -21.50 8.07 29.96
CA GLU A 16 -22.21 7.55 28.79
C GLU A 16 -22.08 8.45 27.56
N LYS A 17 -21.97 9.77 27.73
CA LYS A 17 -21.91 10.75 26.65
C LYS A 17 -20.49 11.15 26.24
N LEU A 18 -19.48 10.82 27.04
CA LEU A 18 -18.08 11.09 26.74
C LEU A 18 -17.61 10.43 25.43
N PRO A 19 -16.62 11.02 24.74
CA PRO A 19 -16.09 10.46 23.51
C PRO A 19 -15.43 9.10 23.71
N PHE A 20 -15.43 8.29 22.65
CA PHE A 20 -15.02 6.89 22.73
C PHE A 20 -13.53 6.72 23.09
N TRP A 21 -12.65 7.61 22.62
CA TRP A 21 -11.23 7.58 22.93
C TRP A 21 -10.93 7.73 24.44
N LEU A 22 -11.75 8.53 25.16
CA LEU A 22 -11.57 8.74 26.59
C LEU A 22 -12.05 7.51 27.37
N LYS A 23 -13.15 6.89 26.92
CA LYS A 23 -13.69 5.65 27.51
C LYS A 23 -12.75 4.46 27.37
N GLU A 24 -11.98 4.41 26.28
CA GLU A 24 -11.01 3.33 26.06
C GLU A 24 -9.79 3.42 27.01
N ASN A 25 -9.52 4.58 27.60
CA ASN A 25 -8.47 4.75 28.60
C ASN A 25 -9.06 4.86 30.02
N GLU A 26 -9.12 3.73 30.72
CA GLU A 26 -9.72 3.64 32.06
C GLU A 26 -9.09 4.61 33.07
N ASN A 27 -7.79 4.93 32.93
CA ASN A 27 -7.12 5.87 33.83
C ASN A 27 -7.55 7.31 33.55
N ASP A 28 -7.47 7.76 32.29
CA ASP A 28 -7.88 9.12 31.90
C ASP A 28 -9.38 9.33 32.18
N LEU A 29 -10.21 8.29 31.98
CA LEU A 29 -11.63 8.33 32.31
C LEU A 29 -11.86 8.52 33.80
N LYS A 30 -11.19 7.72 34.66
CA LYS A 30 -11.31 7.82 36.12
C LYS A 30 -10.81 9.16 36.64
N GLU A 31 -9.71 9.66 36.10
CA GLU A 31 -9.16 10.98 36.43
C GLU A 31 -10.18 12.07 36.07
N THR A 32 -10.70 12.05 34.83
CA THR A 32 -11.69 13.04 34.37
C THR A 32 -12.98 13.02 35.20
N LEU A 33 -13.52 11.83 35.49
CA LEU A 33 -14.72 11.69 36.33
C LEU A 33 -14.43 12.08 37.80
N GLY A 34 -13.23 11.81 38.29
CA GLY A 34 -12.78 12.21 39.62
C GLY A 34 -12.67 13.73 39.77
N GLU A 35 -12.09 14.42 38.79
CA GLU A 35 -12.04 15.89 38.75
C GLU A 35 -13.44 16.51 38.71
N LEU A 36 -14.36 15.92 37.94
CA LEU A 36 -15.76 16.35 37.91
C LEU A 36 -16.46 16.13 39.26
N GLU A 37 -16.21 15.01 39.93
CA GLU A 37 -16.73 14.73 41.28
C GLU A 37 -16.20 15.76 42.29
N GLU A 38 -14.89 16.01 42.29
CA GLU A 38 -14.24 16.98 43.18
C GLU A 38 -14.81 18.39 42.96
N HIS A 39 -14.96 18.83 41.71
CA HIS A 39 -15.51 20.14 41.41
C HIS A 39 -16.99 20.29 41.84
N ILE A 40 -17.78 19.22 41.79
CA ILE A 40 -19.17 19.22 42.32
C ILE A 40 -19.15 19.35 43.85
N LEU A 41 -18.27 18.61 44.52
CA LEU A 41 -18.14 18.64 45.98
C LEU A 41 -17.67 20.02 46.47
N ASP A 42 -16.64 20.59 45.86
CA ASP A 42 -16.13 21.93 46.18
C ASP A 42 -17.20 23.01 46.02
N LYS A 43 -18.00 22.94 44.93
CA LYS A 43 -19.14 23.85 44.74
C LYS A 43 -20.23 23.64 45.78
N THR A 44 -20.49 22.40 46.16
CA THR A 44 -21.48 22.06 47.19
C THR A 44 -21.09 22.67 48.53
N ASP A 45 -19.84 22.48 48.95
CA ASP A 45 -19.30 23.03 50.20
C ASP A 45 -19.32 24.58 50.19
N ALA A 46 -19.01 25.20 49.05
CA ALA A 46 -19.08 26.64 48.88
C ALA A 46 -20.53 27.20 48.96
N LEU A 47 -21.53 26.41 48.56
CA LEU A 47 -22.95 26.76 48.65
C LEU A 47 -23.52 26.50 50.06
N GLU A 48 -23.09 25.43 50.73
CA GLU A 48 -23.39 25.18 52.15
C GLU A 48 -22.88 26.33 53.04
N ALA A 49 -21.65 26.79 52.80
CA ALA A 49 -21.07 27.93 53.52
C ALA A 49 -21.88 29.24 53.34
N LYS A 50 -22.69 29.35 52.28
CA LYS A 50 -23.62 30.46 52.03
C LYS A 50 -24.99 30.26 52.69
N GLY A 51 -25.17 29.18 53.46
CA GLY A 51 -26.37 28.90 54.24
C GLY A 51 -27.41 28.02 53.54
N LEU A 52 -27.11 27.43 52.39
CA LEU A 52 -27.99 26.41 51.79
C LEU A 52 -27.90 25.10 52.57
N SER A 53 -28.99 24.34 52.60
CA SER A 53 -28.93 22.96 53.07
C SER A 53 -28.07 22.12 52.11
N ARG A 54 -27.39 21.09 52.63
CA ARG A 54 -26.52 20.20 51.85
C ARG A 54 -27.17 19.62 50.60
N GLU A 55 -28.43 19.18 50.73
CA GLU A 55 -29.18 18.58 49.61
C GLU A 55 -29.53 19.62 48.53
N GLU A 56 -29.90 20.84 48.94
CA GLU A 56 -30.15 21.95 48.02
C GLU A 56 -28.85 22.43 47.35
N ALA A 57 -27.77 22.57 48.13
CA ALA A 57 -26.44 22.94 47.65
C ALA A 57 -25.93 21.94 46.60
N LEU A 58 -26.08 20.63 46.83
CA LEU A 58 -25.68 19.59 45.89
C LEU A 58 -26.48 19.67 44.59
N ARG A 59 -27.82 19.83 44.69
CA ARG A 59 -28.68 19.94 43.51
C ARG A 59 -28.31 21.17 42.68
N THR A 60 -28.04 22.30 43.34
CA THR A 60 -27.61 23.53 42.68
C THR A 60 -26.23 23.38 42.06
N ALA A 61 -25.27 22.73 42.74
CA ALA A 61 -23.95 22.47 42.20
C ALA A 61 -24.01 21.63 40.91
N ILE A 62 -24.82 20.56 40.89
CA ILE A 62 -25.04 19.74 39.69
C ILE A 62 -25.70 20.55 38.56
N GLN A 63 -26.71 21.38 38.88
CA GLN A 63 -27.33 22.26 37.90
C GLN A 63 -26.33 23.27 37.30
N ASP A 64 -25.44 23.81 38.13
CA ASP A 64 -24.40 24.78 37.73
C ASP A 64 -23.29 24.14 36.88
N MET A 65 -23.07 22.82 36.98
CA MET A 65 -22.19 22.09 36.04
C MET A 65 -22.79 22.04 34.63
N GLY A 66 -24.12 22.16 34.53
CA GLY A 66 -24.85 22.10 33.28
C GLY A 66 -25.18 20.67 32.83
N PRO A 67 -25.86 20.52 31.68
CA PRO A 67 -26.30 19.21 31.23
C PRO A 67 -25.10 18.32 30.84
N PRO A 68 -25.11 17.02 31.18
CA PRO A 68 -24.03 16.08 30.87
C PRO A 68 -23.58 16.09 29.39
N ALA A 69 -24.52 16.30 28.47
CA ALA A 69 -24.23 16.39 27.04
C ALA A 69 -23.34 17.59 26.67
N LYS A 70 -23.47 18.71 27.40
CA LYS A 70 -22.65 19.91 27.16
C LYS A 70 -21.23 19.70 27.66
N ILE A 71 -21.07 19.07 28.83
CA ILE A 71 -19.76 18.69 29.37
C ILE A 71 -19.04 17.78 28.38
N ALA A 72 -19.71 16.70 27.95
CA ALA A 72 -19.13 15.77 26.97
C ALA A 72 -18.80 16.41 25.62
N ALA A 73 -19.59 17.38 25.16
CA ALA A 73 -19.33 18.09 23.91
C ALA A 73 -18.05 18.93 23.95
N GLU A 74 -17.61 19.42 25.11
CA GLU A 74 -16.33 20.12 25.24
C GLU A 74 -15.15 19.18 24.97
N TYR A 75 -15.21 17.93 25.43
CA TYR A 75 -14.18 16.92 25.15
C TYR A 75 -14.12 16.51 23.67
N LYS A 76 -15.24 16.60 22.94
CA LYS A 76 -15.29 16.34 21.49
C LYS A 76 -14.69 17.48 20.65
N ARG A 77 -14.52 18.68 21.22
CA ARG A 77 -14.08 19.90 20.52
C ARG A 77 -12.56 20.14 20.52
N ARG A 78 -11.74 19.13 20.80
CA ARG A 78 -10.28 19.31 20.92
C ARG A 78 -9.55 19.67 19.62
N GLY A 79 -10.10 19.36 18.44
CA GLY A 79 -9.42 19.58 17.15
C GLY A 79 -9.90 20.82 16.38
N THR A 80 -9.02 21.34 15.51
CA THR A 80 -9.34 22.47 14.62
C THR A 80 -10.03 21.98 13.33
N PRO A 81 -11.28 22.38 13.05
CA PRO A 81 -12.03 21.81 11.93
C PRO A 81 -11.53 22.33 10.57
N LYS A 82 -11.27 21.42 9.63
CA LYS A 82 -10.92 21.73 8.23
C LYS A 82 -11.61 20.79 7.26
N LEU A 83 -12.67 21.26 6.60
CA LEU A 83 -13.42 20.46 5.61
C LEU A 83 -13.90 19.10 6.18
N TYR A 84 -14.62 19.13 7.31
CA TYR A 84 -15.18 17.96 8.01
C TYR A 84 -14.16 16.97 8.63
N ILE A 85 -12.86 17.16 8.42
CA ILE A 85 -11.77 16.43 9.08
C ILE A 85 -10.93 17.46 9.84
N THR A 86 -10.37 17.13 11.01
CA THR A 86 -9.54 18.11 11.71
C THR A 86 -8.15 18.25 11.07
N GLU A 87 -7.51 19.42 11.24
CA GLU A 87 -6.17 19.67 10.66
C GLU A 87 -5.14 18.63 11.13
N GLU A 88 -5.29 18.12 12.34
CA GLU A 88 -4.36 17.18 12.95
C GLU A 88 -4.52 15.76 12.39
N LEU A 89 -5.75 15.36 12.03
CA LEU A 89 -6.04 14.07 11.40
C LEU A 89 -5.75 14.06 9.89
N PHE A 90 -5.73 15.22 9.23
CA PHE A 90 -5.62 15.32 7.78
C PHE A 90 -4.35 14.66 7.19
N PRO A 91 -3.14 14.79 7.78
CA PRO A 91 -1.95 14.09 7.28
C PRO A 91 -2.08 12.55 7.37
N LEU A 92 -2.69 12.05 8.44
CA LEU A 92 -2.95 10.62 8.61
C LEU A 92 -3.98 10.13 7.58
N TYR A 93 -5.04 10.92 7.35
CA TYR A 93 -6.04 10.65 6.30
C TYR A 93 -5.40 10.48 4.93
N LEU A 94 -4.55 11.43 4.51
CA LEU A 94 -3.85 11.35 3.21
C LEU A 94 -2.92 10.13 3.15
N THR A 95 -2.27 9.79 4.26
CA THR A 95 -1.41 8.61 4.35
C THR A 95 -2.21 7.32 4.16
N VAL A 96 -3.35 7.17 4.85
CA VAL A 96 -4.23 6.00 4.71
C VAL A 96 -4.80 5.92 3.29
N LEU A 97 -5.23 7.05 2.72
CA LEU A 97 -5.75 7.10 1.35
C LEU A 97 -4.70 6.67 0.33
N ARG A 98 -3.45 7.10 0.50
CA ARG A 98 -2.31 6.70 -0.34
C ARG A 98 -2.06 5.19 -0.26
N TYR A 99 -2.05 4.60 0.94
CA TYR A 99 -1.87 3.16 1.09
C TYR A 99 -3.03 2.36 0.52
N ALA A 100 -4.28 2.81 0.73
CA ALA A 100 -5.45 2.18 0.14
C ALA A 100 -5.40 2.22 -1.39
N GLY A 101 -5.06 3.37 -1.98
CA GLY A 101 -4.85 3.50 -3.42
C GLY A 101 -3.74 2.58 -3.95
N LEU A 102 -2.65 2.42 -3.19
CA LEU A 102 -1.58 1.48 -3.51
C LEU A 102 -2.07 0.02 -3.52
N VAL A 103 -2.84 -0.38 -2.50
CA VAL A 103 -3.42 -1.73 -2.42
C VAL A 103 -4.38 -2.00 -3.56
N VAL A 104 -5.33 -1.09 -3.84
CA VAL A 104 -6.27 -1.22 -4.96
C VAL A 104 -5.51 -1.26 -6.29
N GLY A 105 -4.51 -0.40 -6.45
CA GLY A 105 -3.63 -0.37 -7.61
C GLY A 105 -2.89 -1.69 -7.82
N LEU A 106 -2.34 -2.30 -6.76
CA LEU A 106 -1.68 -3.60 -6.83
C LEU A 106 -2.64 -4.72 -7.21
N ILE A 107 -3.85 -4.74 -6.64
CA ILE A 107 -4.88 -5.72 -6.99
C ILE A 107 -5.24 -5.57 -8.47
N ALA A 108 -5.47 -4.35 -8.95
CA ALA A 108 -5.78 -4.09 -10.35
C ALA A 108 -4.60 -4.45 -11.28
N LEU A 109 -3.36 -4.19 -10.84
CA LEU A 109 -2.13 -4.50 -11.58
C LEU A 109 -1.96 -6.01 -11.79
N ILE A 110 -2.44 -6.84 -10.88
CA ILE A 110 -2.36 -8.30 -10.98
C ILE A 110 -3.61 -8.86 -11.66
N GLY A 111 -4.80 -8.40 -11.24
CA GLY A 111 -6.07 -8.93 -11.71
C GLY A 111 -6.36 -8.58 -13.18
N THR A 112 -6.11 -7.33 -13.58
CA THR A 112 -6.43 -6.88 -14.95
C THR A 112 -5.66 -7.65 -16.02
N PRO A 113 -4.33 -7.85 -15.90
CA PRO A 113 -3.59 -8.65 -16.87
C PRO A 113 -4.03 -10.10 -16.92
N ILE A 114 -4.39 -10.70 -15.77
CA ILE A 114 -4.94 -12.06 -15.73
C ILE A 114 -6.27 -12.12 -16.50
N SER A 115 -7.18 -11.18 -16.25
CA SER A 115 -8.46 -11.10 -16.95
C SER A 115 -8.29 -10.87 -18.46
N ILE A 116 -7.36 -9.99 -18.86
CA ILE A 116 -7.02 -9.76 -20.27
C ILE A 116 -6.45 -11.03 -20.89
N LEU A 117 -5.53 -11.71 -20.21
CA LEU A 117 -4.92 -12.95 -20.69
C LEU A 117 -5.98 -14.04 -20.87
N VAL A 118 -6.87 -14.22 -19.89
CA VAL A 118 -7.97 -15.19 -19.98
C VAL A 118 -8.88 -14.85 -21.16
N ALA A 119 -9.29 -13.59 -21.29
CA ALA A 119 -10.13 -13.15 -22.41
C ALA A 119 -9.44 -13.40 -23.76
N ALA A 120 -8.15 -13.08 -23.89
CA ALA A 120 -7.39 -13.32 -25.12
C ALA A 120 -7.26 -14.82 -25.45
N LEU A 121 -7.07 -15.68 -24.44
CA LEU A 121 -6.94 -17.13 -24.63
C LEU A 121 -8.28 -17.83 -24.95
N THR A 122 -9.41 -17.26 -24.56
CA THR A 122 -10.74 -17.84 -24.79
C THR A 122 -11.50 -17.18 -25.94
N GLU A 123 -10.79 -16.50 -26.86
CA GLU A 123 -11.39 -15.73 -27.98
C GLU A 123 -12.42 -14.67 -27.52
N GLY A 124 -12.30 -14.21 -26.28
CA GLY A 124 -13.13 -13.16 -25.70
C GLY A 124 -12.68 -11.74 -26.09
N ASP A 125 -13.54 -10.76 -25.83
CA ASP A 125 -13.23 -9.35 -26.03
C ASP A 125 -12.25 -8.85 -24.95
N TRP A 126 -10.95 -8.97 -25.24
CA TRP A 126 -9.89 -8.52 -24.35
C TRP A 126 -9.89 -7.00 -24.15
N LEU A 127 -10.42 -6.22 -25.12
CA LEU A 127 -10.52 -4.77 -25.02
C LEU A 127 -11.60 -4.40 -23.99
N ALA A 128 -12.72 -5.12 -24.00
CA ALA A 128 -13.71 -5.03 -22.94
C ALA A 128 -13.12 -5.42 -21.58
N ALA A 129 -12.28 -6.46 -21.50
CA ALA A 129 -11.61 -6.85 -20.25
C ALA A 129 -10.65 -5.76 -19.73
N LEU A 130 -9.88 -5.11 -20.61
CA LEU A 130 -9.05 -3.96 -20.26
C LEU A 130 -9.89 -2.78 -19.78
N GLY A 131 -10.96 -2.45 -20.51
CA GLY A 131 -11.90 -1.39 -20.15
C GLY A 131 -12.56 -1.64 -18.78
N GLN A 132 -12.94 -2.88 -18.50
CA GLN A 132 -13.44 -3.31 -17.19
C GLN A 132 -12.38 -3.19 -16.10
N GLY A 133 -11.12 -3.54 -16.37
CA GLY A 133 -10.02 -3.39 -15.41
C GLY A 133 -9.77 -1.93 -15.02
N ILE A 134 -9.73 -1.02 -16.01
CA ILE A 134 -9.55 0.43 -15.77
C ILE A 134 -10.77 1.01 -15.04
N SER A 135 -11.97 0.70 -15.51
CA SER A 135 -13.22 1.15 -14.88
C SER A 135 -13.32 0.64 -13.44
N GLY A 136 -13.00 -0.63 -13.22
CA GLY A 136 -12.93 -1.25 -11.90
C GLY A 136 -11.94 -0.52 -10.98
N LEU A 137 -10.73 -0.23 -11.44
CA LEU A 137 -9.74 0.52 -10.67
C LEU A 137 -10.28 1.88 -10.21
N LEU A 138 -10.92 2.63 -11.10
CA LEU A 138 -11.51 3.93 -10.77
C LEU A 138 -12.66 3.80 -9.76
N ILE A 139 -13.60 2.89 -9.99
CA ILE A 139 -14.75 2.66 -9.11
C ILE A 139 -14.27 2.24 -7.72
N TRP A 140 -13.38 1.25 -7.62
CA TRP A 140 -12.85 0.77 -6.34
C TRP A 140 -12.04 1.85 -5.62
N SER A 141 -11.31 2.69 -6.35
CA SER A 141 -10.58 3.82 -5.77
C SER A 141 -11.54 4.87 -5.18
N VAL A 142 -12.62 5.20 -5.89
CA VAL A 142 -13.66 6.13 -5.41
C VAL A 142 -14.37 5.57 -4.18
N ILE A 143 -14.75 4.28 -4.19
CA ILE A 143 -15.38 3.62 -3.05
C ILE A 143 -14.45 3.63 -1.83
N ALA A 144 -13.18 3.23 -2.01
CA ALA A 144 -12.20 3.24 -0.93
C ALA A 144 -12.01 4.65 -0.37
N ALA A 145 -11.86 5.66 -1.23
CA ALA A 145 -11.75 7.05 -0.83
C ALA A 145 -12.97 7.53 -0.04
N ALA A 146 -14.18 7.21 -0.50
CA ALA A 146 -15.42 7.58 0.16
C ALA A 146 -15.54 6.96 1.56
N VAL A 147 -15.30 5.64 1.68
CA VAL A 147 -15.36 4.92 2.96
C VAL A 147 -14.33 5.49 3.95
N ILE A 148 -13.08 5.69 3.52
CA ILE A 148 -12.03 6.27 4.35
C ILE A 148 -12.43 7.68 4.80
N THR A 149 -12.96 8.50 3.89
CA THR A 149 -13.39 9.86 4.21
C THR A 149 -14.51 9.88 5.26
N VAL A 150 -15.50 8.99 5.16
CA VAL A 150 -16.58 8.87 6.15
C VAL A 150 -16.03 8.46 7.53
N ILE A 151 -15.12 7.49 7.57
CA ILE A 151 -14.48 7.05 8.83
C ILE A 151 -13.71 8.21 9.47
N PHE A 152 -12.90 8.93 8.69
CA PHE A 152 -12.12 10.06 9.23
C PHE A 152 -12.99 11.25 9.64
N ALA A 153 -14.09 11.51 8.94
CA ALA A 153 -15.07 12.51 9.35
C ALA A 153 -15.73 12.13 10.68
N TRP A 154 -16.07 10.85 10.87
CA TRP A 154 -16.62 10.35 12.15
C TRP A 154 -15.59 10.43 13.29
N LEU A 155 -14.34 10.03 13.05
CA LEU A 155 -13.26 10.17 14.04
C LEU A 155 -13.01 11.63 14.42
N SER A 156 -13.04 12.52 13.42
CA SER A 156 -12.92 13.96 13.62
C SER A 156 -14.08 14.52 14.44
N TYR A 157 -15.30 14.03 14.22
CA TYR A 157 -16.48 14.44 14.99
C TYR A 157 -16.39 13.98 16.46
N GLU A 158 -15.77 12.83 16.73
CA GLU A 158 -15.51 12.36 18.09
C GLU A 158 -14.26 12.96 18.75
N GLY A 159 -13.55 13.83 18.03
CA GLY A 159 -12.39 14.56 18.56
C GLY A 159 -11.13 13.71 18.72
N TYR A 160 -10.98 12.63 17.94
CA TYR A 160 -9.77 11.81 17.94
C TYR A 160 -8.54 12.58 17.44
N PHE A 161 -7.39 12.35 18.06
CA PHE A 161 -6.08 12.76 17.53
C PHE A 161 -5.32 11.58 16.93
N PRO A 162 -4.31 11.85 16.07
CA PRO A 162 -3.45 10.81 15.51
C PRO A 162 -2.78 9.93 16.58
N ASP A 163 -2.44 10.51 17.74
CA ASP A 163 -1.76 9.77 18.81
C ASP A 163 -2.69 8.82 19.56
N ASP A 164 -3.98 9.17 19.69
CA ASP A 164 -4.99 8.27 20.27
C ASP A 164 -5.15 7.01 19.40
N ILE A 165 -5.21 7.19 18.07
CA ILE A 165 -5.27 6.09 17.11
C ILE A 165 -4.03 5.19 17.23
N LYS A 166 -2.83 5.78 17.32
CA LYS A 166 -1.59 5.01 17.51
C LYS A 166 -1.59 4.22 18.82
N ARG A 167 -2.10 4.79 19.92
CA ARG A 167 -2.22 4.10 21.22
C ARG A 167 -3.13 2.88 21.12
N VAL A 168 -4.30 3.03 20.47
CA VAL A 168 -5.26 1.93 20.27
C VAL A 168 -4.69 0.83 19.38
N LEU A 169 -3.94 1.18 18.33
CA LEU A 169 -3.28 0.20 17.47
C LEU A 169 -2.19 -0.56 18.24
N LYS A 170 -1.34 0.16 18.99
CA LYS A 170 -0.25 -0.42 19.78
C LYS A 170 -0.76 -1.32 20.91
N SER A 171 -1.86 -0.95 21.58
CA SER A 171 -2.44 -1.77 22.64
C SER A 171 -2.98 -3.10 22.10
N LYS A 172 -3.59 -3.10 20.91
CA LYS A 172 -4.04 -4.32 20.22
C LYS A 172 -2.88 -5.21 19.79
N GLU A 173 -1.79 -4.64 19.29
CA GLU A 173 -0.57 -5.40 18.95
C GLU A 173 0.04 -6.06 20.18
N LEU A 174 0.17 -5.32 21.29
CA LEU A 174 0.69 -5.86 22.56
C LEU A 174 -0.21 -6.96 23.13
N ALA A 175 -1.53 -6.81 23.02
CA ALA A 175 -2.48 -7.86 23.42
C ALA A 175 -2.32 -9.12 22.57
N LYS A 176 -2.16 -8.98 21.25
CA LYS A 176 -1.95 -10.09 20.31
C LYS A 176 -0.58 -10.77 20.50
N GLN A 177 0.45 -10.00 20.83
CA GLN A 177 1.76 -10.56 21.20
C GLN A 177 1.68 -11.35 22.50
N LYS A 178 1.01 -10.82 23.54
CA LYS A 178 0.83 -11.54 24.81
C LYS A 178 0.05 -12.85 24.64
N SER A 179 -0.97 -12.88 23.79
CA SER A 179 -1.71 -14.12 23.49
C SER A 179 -0.86 -15.14 22.72
N THR A 180 0.03 -14.66 21.84
CA THR A 180 0.93 -15.53 21.06
C THR A 180 2.10 -16.04 21.89
N SER A 181 2.67 -15.22 22.79
CA SER A 181 3.74 -15.63 23.70
C SER A 181 3.25 -16.57 24.81
N ALA A 182 2.00 -16.43 25.26
CA ALA A 182 1.38 -17.37 26.21
C ALA A 182 1.14 -18.76 25.59
N GLN A 183 1.05 -18.88 24.25
CA GLN A 183 0.99 -20.17 23.55
C GLN A 183 2.38 -20.79 23.29
N VAL A 184 3.47 -20.03 23.38
CA VAL A 184 4.84 -20.49 23.07
C VAL A 184 5.68 -20.75 24.33
N SER A 185 5.20 -20.40 25.53
CA SER A 185 5.96 -20.54 26.80
C SER A 185 6.00 -21.96 27.39
N VAL A 186 6.18 -23.01 26.58
CA VAL A 186 6.50 -24.39 27.03
C VAL A 186 7.97 -24.75 26.72
N LEU A 187 8.84 -23.76 26.48
CA LEU A 187 10.28 -23.99 26.29
C LEU A 187 11.11 -23.40 27.44
N PRO A 188 12.16 -24.11 27.90
CA PRO A 188 12.94 -23.76 29.08
C PRO A 188 13.82 -22.51 28.86
N PRO A 189 14.27 -21.87 29.96
CA PRO A 189 14.93 -20.56 29.93
C PRO A 189 16.24 -20.58 29.15
N LYS A 190 16.39 -19.64 28.22
CA LYS A 190 17.60 -19.40 27.43
C LYS A 190 18.59 -18.57 28.26
N VAL A 191 19.80 -19.10 28.38
CA VAL A 191 20.95 -18.51 29.09
C VAL A 191 21.26 -17.11 28.56
N THR A 192 21.29 -16.13 29.47
CA THR A 192 21.74 -14.76 29.21
C THR A 192 23.26 -14.76 29.05
N VAL A 193 23.76 -14.40 27.86
CA VAL A 193 25.19 -14.16 27.64
C VAL A 193 25.43 -12.65 27.75
N GLU A 194 26.29 -12.26 28.69
CA GLU A 194 26.84 -10.92 28.80
C GLU A 194 27.71 -10.60 27.57
N TYR A 195 27.39 -9.52 26.88
CA TYR A 195 28.24 -9.00 25.81
C TYR A 195 29.26 -8.02 26.38
N PRO A 196 30.56 -8.19 26.12
CA PRO A 196 31.57 -7.24 26.53
C PRO A 196 31.49 -5.95 25.70
N THR A 197 31.34 -4.83 26.41
CA THR A 197 31.45 -3.45 25.91
C THR A 197 32.79 -3.26 25.21
N THR A 198 32.79 -3.32 23.88
CA THR A 198 33.99 -3.09 23.05
C THR A 198 33.96 -1.69 22.44
N GLN A 199 35.14 -1.08 22.50
CA GLN A 199 35.48 0.29 22.15
C GLN A 199 35.02 0.67 20.74
N ARG A 200 34.47 1.88 20.59
CA ARG A 200 34.05 2.46 19.31
C ARG A 200 35.28 2.62 18.39
N PRO A 201 35.38 1.86 17.28
CA PRO A 201 36.44 2.06 16.30
C PRO A 201 36.21 3.38 15.55
N SER A 202 37.29 4.11 15.30
CA SER A 202 37.29 5.35 14.52
C SER A 202 36.70 5.08 13.14
N MET A 203 35.57 5.73 12.82
CA MET A 203 34.88 5.56 11.55
C MET A 203 35.71 6.14 10.40
N LYS A 204 36.46 5.26 9.74
CA LYS A 204 37.01 5.48 8.42
C LYS A 204 35.83 5.73 7.48
N LYS A 205 35.84 6.85 6.75
CA LYS A 205 34.80 7.29 5.80
C LYS A 205 34.39 6.12 4.89
N MET A 206 33.33 5.39 5.26
CA MET A 206 32.85 4.25 4.49
C MET A 206 32.12 4.81 3.28
N GLU A 207 32.60 4.50 2.09
CA GLU A 207 31.86 4.77 0.86
C GLU A 207 30.49 4.07 0.96
N LYS A 208 29.40 4.84 0.78
CA LYS A 208 28.02 4.34 0.75
C LYS A 208 27.87 3.34 -0.42
N LYS A 209 28.20 2.07 -0.18
CA LYS A 209 27.93 0.98 -1.11
C LYS A 209 26.49 0.53 -0.89
N LEU A 210 25.73 0.48 -1.98
CA LEU A 210 24.36 -0.01 -1.93
C LEU A 210 24.34 -1.49 -1.50
N PRO A 211 23.25 -1.93 -0.84
CA PRO A 211 23.06 -3.33 -0.48
C PRO A 211 23.21 -4.24 -1.70
N ARG A 212 23.76 -5.43 -1.52
CA ARG A 212 23.92 -6.39 -2.63
C ARG A 212 22.54 -6.72 -3.21
N GLY A 213 22.36 -6.48 -4.52
CA GLY A 213 21.11 -6.77 -5.22
C GLY A 213 20.16 -5.59 -5.39
N VAL A 214 20.41 -4.46 -4.72
CA VAL A 214 19.67 -3.21 -4.96
C VAL A 214 20.36 -2.43 -6.06
N LYS A 215 19.63 -2.21 -7.17
CA LYS A 215 20.12 -1.40 -8.28
C LYS A 215 19.99 0.09 -7.94
N LYS A 216 20.87 0.90 -8.51
CA LYS A 216 20.79 2.36 -8.37
C LYS A 216 19.53 2.90 -9.05
N PRO A 217 18.91 3.98 -8.53
CA PRO A 217 17.84 4.70 -9.23
C PRO A 217 18.20 5.05 -10.68
N SER A 218 19.46 5.45 -10.90
CA SER A 218 19.99 5.80 -12.23
C SER A 218 20.01 4.65 -13.23
N GLU A 219 19.98 3.39 -12.76
CA GLU A 219 19.91 2.21 -13.62
C GLU A 219 18.46 1.75 -13.83
N LEU A 220 17.62 1.89 -12.80
CA LEU A 220 16.23 1.44 -12.80
C LEU A 220 15.29 2.37 -13.59
N ILE A 221 15.42 3.68 -13.40
CA ILE A 221 14.49 4.65 -13.97
C ILE A 221 14.56 4.69 -15.51
N PRO A 222 15.74 4.75 -16.16
CA PRO A 222 15.81 4.76 -17.62
C PRO A 222 15.29 3.48 -18.25
N GLY A 223 15.61 2.31 -17.67
CA GLY A 223 15.08 1.02 -18.11
C GLY A 223 13.56 0.96 -17.98
N GLY A 224 13.03 1.47 -16.87
CA GLY A 224 11.60 1.53 -16.63
C GLY A 224 10.85 2.44 -17.61
N ILE A 225 11.37 3.65 -17.86
CA ILE A 225 10.81 4.58 -18.86
C ILE A 225 10.83 3.96 -20.26
N PHE A 226 11.95 3.32 -20.64
CA PHE A 226 12.04 2.63 -21.92
C PHE A 226 10.98 1.52 -22.04
N GLY A 227 10.84 0.67 -21.01
CA GLY A 227 9.82 -0.37 -20.95
C GLY A 227 8.40 0.17 -21.06
N ILE A 228 8.11 1.33 -20.43
CA ILE A 228 6.82 2.01 -20.55
C ILE A 228 6.57 2.47 -21.99
N ILE A 229 7.54 3.14 -22.62
CA ILE A 229 7.40 3.65 -24.00
C ILE A 229 7.18 2.48 -24.97
N VAL A 230 8.02 1.44 -24.89
CA VAL A 230 7.91 0.25 -25.75
C VAL A 230 6.59 -0.48 -25.49
N GLY A 231 6.19 -0.62 -24.24
CA GLY A 231 4.90 -1.21 -23.86
C GLY A 231 3.72 -0.45 -24.47
N ILE A 232 3.70 0.88 -24.36
CA ILE A 232 2.68 1.74 -24.99
C ILE A 232 2.67 1.57 -26.50
N LEU A 233 3.83 1.58 -27.16
CA LEU A 233 3.91 1.40 -28.61
C LEU A 233 3.39 0.03 -29.05
N ALA A 234 3.68 -1.02 -28.30
CA ALA A 234 3.21 -2.39 -28.56
C ALA A 234 1.70 -2.57 -28.32
N ILE A 235 1.11 -1.80 -27.39
CA ILE A 235 -0.34 -1.80 -27.11
C ILE A 235 -1.10 -0.94 -28.12
N VAL A 236 -0.69 0.32 -28.31
CA VAL A 236 -1.39 1.29 -29.15
C VAL A 236 -1.20 0.96 -30.62
N GLN A 237 -0.06 0.36 -30.98
CA GLN A 237 0.31 0.02 -32.35
C GLN A 237 0.03 1.18 -33.31
N PRO A 238 0.52 2.41 -33.03
CA PRO A 238 0.04 3.63 -33.67
C PRO A 238 0.36 3.71 -35.17
N ILE A 239 1.24 2.83 -35.68
CA ILE A 239 1.70 2.85 -37.06
C ILE A 239 0.77 1.96 -37.89
N THR A 240 -0.42 2.50 -38.19
CA THR A 240 -1.45 1.84 -39.01
C THR A 240 -0.91 1.29 -40.33
N TYR A 241 0.07 1.98 -40.93
CA TYR A 241 0.79 1.51 -42.12
C TYR A 241 1.54 0.19 -41.88
N ILE A 242 2.29 0.08 -40.78
CA ILE A 242 3.03 -1.14 -40.43
C ILE A 242 2.05 -2.26 -40.09
N ASN A 243 0.99 -1.96 -39.33
CA ASN A 243 -0.04 -2.94 -39.00
C ASN A 243 -0.70 -3.51 -40.26
N GLY A 244 -1.04 -2.64 -41.22
CA GLY A 244 -1.58 -3.04 -42.51
C GLY A 244 -0.63 -3.96 -43.27
N LYS A 245 0.67 -3.65 -43.27
CA LYS A 245 1.71 -4.48 -43.90
C LYS A 245 1.90 -5.83 -43.21
N ILE A 246 1.81 -5.88 -41.88
CA ILE A 246 1.86 -7.12 -41.10
C ILE A 246 0.65 -8.00 -41.45
N LEU A 247 -0.57 -7.46 -41.41
CA LEU A 247 -1.77 -8.21 -41.77
C LEU A 247 -1.77 -8.69 -43.21
N SER A 248 -1.31 -7.86 -44.16
CA SER A 248 -1.23 -8.28 -45.57
C SER A 248 -0.11 -9.28 -45.84
N GLY A 249 1.03 -9.17 -45.14
CA GLY A 249 2.22 -9.97 -45.38
C GLY A 249 2.19 -11.36 -44.74
N LEU A 250 1.68 -11.46 -43.51
CA LEU A 250 1.51 -12.74 -42.79
C LEU A 250 0.20 -13.45 -43.14
N GLY A 251 -0.72 -12.76 -43.81
CA GLY A 251 -2.13 -13.14 -43.92
C GLY A 251 -2.93 -12.74 -42.69
N ALA A 252 -4.24 -12.59 -42.85
CA ALA A 252 -5.12 -12.04 -41.83
C ALA A 252 -5.09 -12.82 -40.49
N VAL A 253 -4.95 -14.15 -40.56
CA VAL A 253 -4.92 -15.03 -39.39
C VAL A 253 -3.61 -14.84 -38.61
N ASN A 254 -2.46 -15.15 -39.21
CA ASN A 254 -1.16 -15.05 -38.53
C ASN A 254 -0.82 -13.60 -38.15
N GLY A 255 -1.21 -12.62 -38.97
CA GLY A 255 -1.04 -11.21 -38.67
C GLY A 255 -1.88 -10.77 -37.47
N GLY A 256 -3.15 -11.21 -37.39
CA GLY A 256 -4.00 -10.94 -36.23
C GLY A 256 -3.47 -11.58 -34.94
N GLU A 257 -2.98 -12.82 -35.02
CA GLU A 257 -2.36 -13.53 -33.90
C GLU A 257 -1.09 -12.81 -33.40
N PHE A 258 -0.19 -12.43 -34.31
CA PHE A 258 1.02 -11.68 -33.95
C PHE A 258 0.69 -10.37 -33.24
N MET A 259 -0.29 -9.62 -33.75
CA MET A 259 -0.69 -8.35 -33.16
C MET A 259 -1.30 -8.51 -31.77
N SER A 260 -2.04 -9.60 -31.55
CA SER A 260 -2.57 -9.97 -30.23
C SER A 260 -1.45 -10.35 -29.26
N LEU A 261 -0.48 -11.14 -29.72
CA LEU A 261 0.71 -11.52 -28.94
C LEU A 261 1.57 -10.29 -28.58
N LEU A 262 1.78 -9.39 -29.55
CA LEU A 262 2.52 -8.15 -29.37
C LEU A 262 1.83 -7.24 -28.35
N LEU A 263 0.50 -7.16 -28.38
CA LEU A 263 -0.28 -6.41 -27.40
C LEU A 263 -0.10 -6.98 -25.99
N MET A 264 -0.22 -8.30 -25.83
CA MET A 264 -0.01 -8.95 -24.53
C MET A 264 1.42 -8.71 -24.01
N ALA A 265 2.43 -8.85 -24.86
CA ALA A 265 3.81 -8.51 -24.51
C ALA A 265 3.97 -7.03 -24.11
N GLY A 266 3.28 -6.13 -24.82
CA GLY A 266 3.23 -4.71 -24.52
C GLY A 266 2.69 -4.40 -23.12
N VAL A 267 1.63 -5.09 -22.69
CA VAL A 267 1.09 -4.97 -21.32
C VAL A 267 2.14 -5.38 -20.29
N PHE A 268 2.84 -6.50 -20.49
CA PHE A 268 3.89 -6.94 -19.57
C PHE A 268 5.09 -5.98 -19.54
N TRP A 269 5.53 -5.46 -20.68
CA TRP A 269 6.58 -4.44 -20.74
C TRP A 269 6.18 -3.15 -20.04
N LEU A 270 4.94 -2.71 -20.21
CA LEU A 270 4.41 -1.54 -19.53
C LEU A 270 4.42 -1.74 -18.01
N ILE A 271 3.90 -2.86 -17.52
CA ILE A 271 3.85 -3.18 -16.08
C ILE A 271 5.26 -3.29 -15.51
N HIS A 272 6.16 -4.02 -16.19
CA HIS A 272 7.54 -4.17 -15.74
C HIS A 272 8.26 -2.82 -15.72
N GLY A 273 8.02 -1.96 -16.71
CA GLY A 273 8.56 -0.61 -16.78
C GLY A 273 8.07 0.28 -15.63
N ILE A 274 6.77 0.27 -15.34
CA ILE A 274 6.19 0.98 -14.19
C ILE A 274 6.82 0.50 -12.87
N LEU A 275 6.93 -0.82 -12.67
CA LEU A 275 7.54 -1.38 -11.46
C LEU A 275 9.02 -1.03 -11.34
N GLU A 276 9.75 -0.89 -12.46
CA GLU A 276 11.13 -0.41 -12.46
C GLU A 276 11.25 1.04 -12.06
N VAL A 277 10.38 1.92 -12.57
CA VAL A 277 10.35 3.33 -12.16
C VAL A 277 9.99 3.45 -10.67
N ILE A 278 8.95 2.74 -10.22
CA ILE A 278 8.54 2.70 -8.81
C ILE A 278 9.71 2.23 -7.94
N HIS A 279 10.35 1.11 -8.29
CA HIS A 279 11.50 0.61 -7.55
C HIS A 279 12.64 1.65 -7.56
N GLY A 280 12.96 2.26 -8.71
CA GLY A 280 13.98 3.32 -8.77
C GLY A 280 13.68 4.51 -7.86
N MET A 281 12.41 4.91 -7.72
CA MET A 281 12.00 6.00 -6.83
C MET A 281 12.07 5.63 -5.35
N PHE A 282 11.74 4.38 -5.00
CA PHE A 282 11.67 3.91 -3.62
C PHE A 282 12.92 3.17 -3.16
N SER A 283 13.95 3.02 -4.01
CA SER A 283 15.08 2.13 -3.73
C SER A 283 15.86 2.53 -2.47
N SER A 284 15.79 3.79 -2.06
CA SER A 284 16.48 4.29 -0.86
C SER A 284 15.57 4.51 0.36
N TRP A 285 14.26 4.26 0.27
CA TRP A 285 13.29 4.77 1.26
C TRP A 285 12.88 3.75 2.32
N SER A 286 12.83 2.45 2.00
CA SER A 286 12.51 1.43 3.00
C SER A 286 12.98 0.03 2.61
N PHE A 287 13.46 -0.71 3.61
CA PHE A 287 13.82 -2.13 3.50
C PHE A 287 12.65 -2.97 2.99
N GLU A 288 11.51 -2.88 3.69
CA GLU A 288 10.28 -3.63 3.35
C GLU A 288 9.74 -3.28 1.96
N GLY A 289 9.86 -2.01 1.55
CA GLY A 289 9.46 -1.57 0.22
C GLY A 289 10.29 -2.22 -0.88
N ASN A 290 11.62 -2.25 -0.72
CA ASN A 290 12.51 -2.90 -1.68
C ASN A 290 12.28 -4.41 -1.77
N ARG A 291 12.14 -5.08 -0.61
CA ARG A 291 11.86 -6.52 -0.54
C ARG A 291 10.54 -6.87 -1.22
N GLY A 292 9.49 -6.10 -0.93
CA GLY A 292 8.17 -6.26 -1.56
C GLY A 292 8.25 -6.04 -3.08
N LEU A 293 8.88 -4.96 -3.53
CA LEU A 293 8.98 -4.62 -4.96
C LEU A 293 9.80 -5.64 -5.75
N LEU A 294 10.91 -6.15 -5.20
CA LEU A 294 11.68 -7.23 -5.84
C LEU A 294 10.83 -8.49 -6.03
N THR A 295 10.05 -8.85 -5.00
CA THR A 295 9.15 -10.01 -5.04
C THR A 295 8.05 -9.84 -6.09
N ILE A 296 7.36 -8.69 -6.10
CA ILE A 296 6.32 -8.38 -7.09
C ILE A 296 6.89 -8.41 -8.52
N ARG A 297 8.07 -7.82 -8.73
CA ARG A 297 8.74 -7.86 -10.04
C ARG A 297 9.09 -9.28 -10.48
N ALA A 298 9.50 -10.14 -9.56
CA ALA A 298 9.75 -11.55 -9.87
C ALA A 298 8.45 -12.25 -10.31
N ILE A 299 7.35 -12.06 -9.58
CA ILE A 299 6.03 -12.61 -9.92
C ILE A 299 5.60 -12.16 -11.32
N VAL A 300 5.64 -10.86 -11.61
CA VAL A 300 5.30 -10.33 -12.94
C VAL A 300 6.18 -10.96 -14.03
N SER A 301 7.47 -11.18 -13.75
CA SER A 301 8.37 -11.84 -14.71
C SER A 301 7.93 -13.28 -14.98
N PHE A 302 7.54 -14.04 -13.96
CA PHE A 302 7.00 -15.39 -14.14
C PHE A 302 5.66 -15.40 -14.90
N VAL A 303 4.76 -14.46 -14.60
CA VAL A 303 3.45 -14.35 -15.28
C VAL A 303 3.61 -13.98 -16.76
N SER A 304 4.73 -13.38 -17.17
CA SER A 304 5.02 -13.11 -18.58
C SER A 304 5.47 -14.34 -19.38
N ILE A 305 5.91 -15.42 -18.73
CA ILE A 305 6.45 -16.63 -19.40
C ILE A 305 5.44 -17.28 -20.36
N PRO A 306 4.16 -17.48 -19.99
CA PRO A 306 3.16 -18.00 -20.93
C PRO A 306 3.09 -17.23 -22.25
N VAL A 307 3.20 -15.90 -22.23
CA VAL A 307 3.22 -15.09 -23.46
C VAL A 307 4.46 -15.39 -24.31
N ILE A 308 5.63 -15.53 -23.69
CA ILE A 308 6.86 -15.91 -24.38
C ILE A 308 6.73 -17.32 -24.98
N VAL A 309 6.10 -18.25 -24.25
CA VAL A 309 5.82 -19.61 -24.72
C VAL A 309 4.84 -19.61 -25.90
N LEU A 310 3.83 -18.73 -25.91
CA LEU A 310 2.93 -18.58 -27.06
C LEU A 310 3.67 -18.09 -28.31
N PHE A 311 4.61 -17.15 -28.17
CA PHE A 311 5.53 -16.80 -29.26
C PHE A 311 6.34 -18.02 -29.69
N LEU A 312 6.88 -18.77 -28.74
CA LEU A 312 7.73 -19.92 -29.01
C LEU A 312 6.96 -21.00 -29.81
N ILE A 313 5.70 -21.29 -29.47
CA ILE A 313 4.89 -22.32 -30.15
C ILE A 313 4.43 -21.88 -31.56
N ASN A 314 4.40 -20.57 -31.85
CA ASN A 314 3.85 -20.03 -33.10
C ASN A 314 4.89 -19.24 -33.93
N PRO A 315 6.00 -19.87 -34.37
CA PRO A 315 7.06 -19.18 -35.12
C PRO A 315 6.58 -18.56 -36.44
N GLN A 316 5.53 -19.12 -37.06
CA GLN A 316 4.93 -18.62 -38.30
C GLN A 316 4.31 -17.21 -38.15
N THR A 317 3.98 -16.81 -36.93
CA THR A 317 3.39 -15.50 -36.66
C THR A 317 4.44 -14.40 -36.61
N PHE A 318 5.73 -14.74 -36.52
CA PHE A 318 6.77 -13.74 -36.37
C PHE A 318 7.08 -13.04 -37.71
N PRO A 319 6.89 -11.72 -37.82
CA PRO A 319 7.12 -10.98 -39.05
C PRO A 319 8.61 -10.76 -39.30
N ILE A 320 9.07 -11.05 -40.52
CA ILE A 320 10.35 -10.56 -41.03
C ILE A 320 10.09 -9.29 -41.84
N PHE A 321 10.70 -8.19 -41.42
CA PHE A 321 10.67 -6.94 -42.15
C PHE A 321 11.83 -6.88 -43.15
N TRP A 322 11.50 -6.60 -44.41
CA TRP A 322 12.48 -6.39 -45.46
C TRP A 322 12.16 -5.09 -46.21
N PHE A 323 13.18 -4.34 -46.59
CA PHE A 323 12.99 -3.15 -47.42
C PHE A 323 13.30 -3.51 -48.87
N ASP A 324 12.25 -3.57 -49.69
CA ASP A 324 12.34 -3.71 -51.12
C ASP A 324 12.38 -2.34 -51.80
N ALA A 325 13.16 -2.20 -52.87
CA ALA A 325 13.35 -0.93 -53.57
C ALA A 325 12.08 -0.46 -54.33
N VAL A 326 11.18 -1.39 -54.67
CA VAL A 326 9.96 -1.13 -55.45
C VAL A 326 8.74 -1.08 -54.53
N GLU A 327 8.61 -2.08 -53.64
CA GLU A 327 7.42 -2.22 -52.77
C GLU A 327 7.55 -1.51 -51.41
N GLY A 328 8.75 -1.01 -51.09
CA GLY A 328 9.08 -0.39 -49.82
C GLY A 328 9.17 -1.42 -48.70
N LEU A 329 8.56 -1.14 -47.55
CA LEU A 329 8.53 -2.10 -46.44
C LEU A 329 7.60 -3.28 -46.78
N VAL A 330 8.18 -4.47 -46.89
CA VAL A 330 7.49 -5.74 -47.09
C VAL A 330 7.63 -6.60 -45.83
N VAL A 331 6.58 -7.38 -45.53
CA VAL A 331 6.55 -8.28 -44.38
C VAL A 331 6.33 -9.70 -44.90
N TYR A 332 7.19 -10.63 -44.50
CA TYR A 332 7.07 -12.05 -44.82
C TYR A 332 6.97 -12.89 -43.54
N PRO A 333 6.28 -14.05 -43.59
CA PRO A 333 6.38 -15.03 -42.53
C PRO A 333 7.79 -15.59 -42.45
N LEU A 334 8.19 -15.98 -41.24
CA LEU A 334 9.44 -16.69 -41.01
C LEU A 334 9.46 -17.99 -41.82
N GLY A 335 10.47 -18.18 -42.66
CA GLY A 335 10.66 -19.44 -43.39
C GLY A 335 10.96 -20.60 -42.44
N THR A 336 10.46 -21.80 -42.76
CA THR A 336 10.62 -23.00 -41.92
C THR A 336 12.08 -23.35 -41.63
N ASP A 337 12.98 -23.04 -42.57
CA ASP A 337 14.43 -23.28 -42.44
C ASP A 337 15.06 -22.44 -41.32
N TRP A 338 14.40 -21.38 -40.87
CA TRP A 338 14.85 -20.48 -39.80
C TRP A 338 14.20 -20.77 -38.45
N TYR A 339 13.28 -21.73 -38.36
CA TYR A 339 12.55 -22.02 -37.11
C TYR A 339 13.50 -22.45 -35.99
N TRP A 340 14.54 -23.23 -36.29
CA TRP A 340 15.51 -23.66 -35.28
C TRP A 340 16.20 -22.46 -34.61
N LEU A 341 16.55 -21.43 -35.38
CA LEU A 341 17.18 -20.21 -34.87
C LEU A 341 16.20 -19.40 -34.02
N TYR A 342 14.95 -19.31 -34.48
CA TYR A 342 13.87 -18.68 -33.72
C TYR A 342 13.66 -19.36 -32.35
N TYR A 343 13.51 -20.69 -32.33
CA TYR A 343 13.37 -21.46 -31.10
C TYR A 343 14.57 -21.27 -30.18
N LEU A 344 15.79 -21.24 -30.73
CA LEU A 344 17.01 -21.02 -29.96
C LEU A 344 16.99 -19.65 -29.26
N ILE A 345 16.69 -18.58 -30.01
CA ILE A 345 16.63 -17.21 -29.48
C ILE A 345 15.55 -17.09 -28.40
N PHE A 346 14.33 -17.55 -28.67
CA PHE A 346 13.23 -17.48 -27.70
C PHE A 346 13.47 -18.37 -26.48
N SER A 347 14.16 -19.49 -26.62
CA SER A 347 14.59 -20.32 -25.48
C SER A 347 15.58 -19.57 -24.58
N PHE A 348 16.57 -18.89 -25.16
CA PHE A 348 17.49 -18.05 -24.39
C PHE A 348 16.78 -16.88 -23.69
N ILE A 349 15.83 -16.22 -24.37
CA ILE A 349 15.00 -15.18 -23.76
C ILE A 349 14.22 -15.75 -22.58
N THR A 350 13.57 -16.91 -22.75
CA THR A 350 12.78 -17.57 -21.70
C THR A 350 13.65 -17.93 -20.49
N ILE A 351 14.82 -18.54 -20.72
CA ILE A 351 15.79 -18.87 -19.66
C ILE A 351 16.26 -17.59 -18.95
N GLY A 352 16.54 -16.52 -19.71
CA GLY A 352 16.94 -15.23 -19.16
C GLY A 352 15.87 -14.60 -18.26
N VAL A 353 14.60 -14.67 -18.66
CA VAL A 353 13.48 -14.18 -17.86
C VAL A 353 13.32 -15.01 -16.57
N ILE A 354 13.41 -16.34 -16.67
CA ILE A 354 13.35 -17.24 -15.50
C ILE A 354 14.52 -16.96 -14.54
N ALA A 355 15.74 -16.93 -15.04
CA ALA A 355 16.94 -16.65 -14.24
C ALA A 355 16.86 -15.26 -13.58
N GLY A 356 16.40 -14.25 -14.33
CA GLY A 356 16.18 -12.91 -13.81
C GLY A 356 15.09 -12.85 -12.73
N ALA A 357 14.03 -13.65 -12.85
CA ALA A 357 12.99 -13.76 -11.83
C ALA A 357 13.50 -14.45 -10.55
N ILE A 358 14.22 -15.56 -10.70
CA ILE A 358 14.86 -16.28 -9.57
C ILE A 358 15.87 -15.37 -8.85
N HIS A 359 16.70 -14.64 -9.60
CA HIS A 359 17.65 -13.68 -9.02
C HIS A 359 16.93 -12.60 -8.20
N LYS A 360 15.79 -12.07 -8.67
CA LYS A 360 15.01 -11.08 -7.92
C LYS A 360 14.48 -11.65 -6.60
N ILE A 361 14.01 -12.89 -6.59
CA ILE A 361 13.58 -13.59 -5.35
C ILE A 361 14.78 -13.78 -4.42
N TYR A 362 15.90 -14.28 -4.95
CA TYR A 362 17.13 -14.47 -4.18
C TYR A 362 17.60 -13.17 -3.51
N CYS A 363 17.61 -12.05 -4.25
CA CYS A 363 17.89 -10.74 -3.68
C CYS A 363 16.89 -10.31 -2.63
N ALA A 364 15.59 -10.56 -2.83
CA ALA A 364 14.56 -10.24 -1.84
C ALA A 364 14.73 -11.06 -0.55
N THR A 365 15.28 -12.28 -0.62
CA THR A 365 15.51 -13.14 0.55
C THR A 365 16.78 -12.82 1.30
N ILE A 366 17.80 -12.29 0.63
CA ILE A 366 19.10 -11.93 1.25
C ILE A 366 19.14 -10.50 1.73
N LEU A 367 18.22 -9.66 1.28
CA LEU A 367 18.10 -8.29 1.80
C LEU A 367 17.92 -8.37 3.32
N GLU A 368 18.82 -7.74 4.07
CA GLU A 368 18.74 -7.61 5.53
C GLU A 368 18.41 -6.17 5.93
N GLU A 369 17.75 -5.97 7.08
CA GLU A 369 17.36 -4.64 7.56
C GLU A 369 18.58 -3.77 7.86
N GLU A 370 19.67 -4.39 8.33
CA GLU A 370 20.94 -3.74 8.68
C GLU A 370 21.57 -2.99 7.49
N ASP A 371 21.34 -3.47 6.26
CA ASP A 371 21.86 -2.86 5.04
C ASP A 371 21.29 -1.45 4.77
N PHE A 372 20.11 -1.13 5.32
CA PHE A 372 19.47 0.18 5.14
C PHE A 372 19.74 1.15 6.29
N PHE A 373 20.07 0.68 7.49
CA PHE A 373 20.30 1.52 8.66
C PHE A 373 21.56 2.39 8.55
N PHE A 374 22.63 1.89 7.93
CA PHE A 374 23.90 2.64 7.80
C PHE A 374 23.79 3.85 6.87
N GLN A 375 22.79 3.89 5.98
CA GLN A 375 22.64 4.98 5.02
C GLN A 375 22.07 6.25 5.64
N TYR A 376 21.25 6.14 6.70
CA TYR A 376 20.57 7.26 7.36
C TYR A 376 21.39 7.90 8.49
N MET A 377 22.31 7.17 9.13
CA MET A 377 23.14 7.69 10.22
C MET A 377 24.38 8.47 9.76
N GLY A 378 24.67 8.49 8.46
CA GLY A 378 25.84 9.20 7.92
C GLY A 378 25.63 10.68 7.60
N ASP A 379 24.39 11.17 7.67
CA ASP A 379 24.01 12.54 7.29
C ASP A 379 23.47 13.36 8.49
N ALA A 380 23.53 12.83 9.72
CA ALA A 380 23.25 13.52 10.98
C ALA A 380 24.56 13.73 11.76
#